data_AF-A0A2L2YKZ5-F1
#
_entry.id   AF-A0A2L2YKZ5-F1
#
_cell.length_a   1.000
_cell.length_b   1.000
_cell.length_c   1.000
_cell.angle_alpha   90.00
_cell.angle_beta   90.00
_cell.angle_gamma   90.00
#
_symmetry.space_group_name_H-M   'P 1'
#
loop_
_entity.id
_entity.type
_entity.pdbx_description
1 polymer ?
#
loop_
_entity_poly.entity_id
_entity_poly.type
_entity_poly.pdbx_seq_one_letter_code
_entity_poly.pdbx_strand_id
1 'polypeptide(L)' 'PCSGVKQDLIQCLKATDCVKIEKKTPKECLMSYHHSVPQECHALRNLYFECRRSLLDNRTRFRGHKGY' A
#
# COMPACT_ATOMS: atom_id res chain seq x y z
N PRO A 1 4.13 7.91 11.14
CA PRO A 1 5.03 7.28 10.15
C PRO A 1 4.27 6.40 9.13
N CYS A 2 4.60 6.48 7.84
CA CYS A 2 3.94 5.80 6.71
C CYS A 2 2.58 6.36 6.23
N SER A 3 2.18 7.57 6.66
CA SER A 3 0.90 8.17 6.23
C SER A 3 0.89 8.56 4.76
N GLY A 4 2.02 9.04 4.21
CA GLY A 4 2.17 9.38 2.78
C GLY A 4 1.87 8.17 1.89
N VAL A 5 2.64 7.08 2.05
CA VAL A 5 2.43 5.84 1.26
C VAL A 5 1.00 5.33 1.38
N LYS A 6 0.40 5.44 2.57
CA LYS A 6 -0.97 5.02 2.80
C LYS A 6 -1.95 5.86 1.97
N GLN A 7 -1.78 7.18 1.92
CA GLN A 7 -2.63 8.05 1.12
C GLN A 7 -2.46 7.76 -0.37
N ASP A 8 -1.23 7.58 -0.83
CA ASP A 8 -0.94 7.27 -2.24
C ASP A 8 -1.50 5.92 -2.65
N LEU A 9 -1.40 4.91 -1.78
CA LEU A 9 -2.02 3.60 -2.00
C LEU A 9 -3.54 3.69 -2.08
N ILE A 10 -4.17 4.46 -1.18
CA ILE A 10 -5.63 4.67 -1.20
C ILE A 10 -6.04 5.42 -2.48
N GLN A 11 -5.28 6.45 -2.87
CA GLN A 11 -5.55 7.21 -4.08
C GLN A 11 -5.43 6.33 -5.33
N CYS A 12 -4.39 5.49 -5.39
CA CYS A 12 -4.18 4.52 -6.46
C CYS A 12 -5.36 3.54 -6.56
N LEU A 13 -5.79 2.95 -5.44
CA LEU A 13 -6.89 1.99 -5.41
C LEU A 13 -8.26 2.64 -5.66
N LYS A 14 -8.46 3.90 -5.27
CA LYS A 14 -9.68 4.65 -5.62
C LYS A 14 -9.80 4.94 -7.11
N ALA A 15 -8.68 4.97 -7.84
CA ALA A 15 -8.69 5.21 -9.27
C ALA A 15 -9.15 3.99 -10.08
N THR A 16 -9.01 2.78 -9.53
CA THR A 16 -9.26 1.51 -10.24
C THR A 16 -10.73 1.11 -10.27
N ASP A 17 -11.08 0.32 -11.28
CA ASP A 17 -12.45 -0.14 -11.51
C ASP A 17 -12.97 -1.04 -10.39
N CYS A 18 -12.08 -1.78 -9.72
CA CYS A 18 -12.46 -2.63 -8.59
C CYS A 18 -13.11 -1.84 -7.44
N VAL A 19 -12.66 -0.61 -7.17
CA VAL A 19 -13.25 0.23 -6.12
C VAL A 19 -14.37 1.11 -6.68
N LYS A 20 -14.22 1.63 -7.91
CA LYS A 20 -15.22 2.53 -8.52
C LYS A 20 -16.50 1.81 -8.96
N ILE A 21 -16.35 0.71 -9.68
CA ILE A 21 -17.46 0.00 -10.35
C ILE A 21 -17.99 -1.07 -9.41
N GLU A 22 -17.12 -1.95 -8.93
CA GLU A 22 -17.53 -3.12 -8.13
C GLU A 22 -17.79 -2.77 -6.66
N LYS A 23 -17.44 -1.55 -6.23
CA LYS A 23 -17.58 -1.05 -4.85
C LYS A 23 -16.96 -1.99 -3.80
N LYS A 24 -15.98 -2.79 -4.21
CA LYS A 24 -15.22 -3.66 -3.31
C LYS A 24 -14.30 -2.82 -2.45
N THR A 25 -13.95 -3.35 -1.28
CA THR A 25 -12.97 -2.68 -0.43
C THR A 25 -11.58 -2.73 -1.07
N PRO A 26 -10.72 -1.71 -0.86
CA PRO A 26 -9.35 -1.71 -1.39
C PRO A 26 -8.55 -2.97 -0.97
N LYS A 27 -8.88 -3.54 0.19
CA LYS A 27 -8.29 -4.79 0.70
C LYS A 27 -8.73 -5.99 -0.14
N GLU A 28 -10.01 -6.09 -0.48
CA GLU A 28 -10.53 -7.16 -1.36
C GLU A 28 -9.95 -7.04 -2.77
N CYS A 29 -9.83 -5.82 -3.31
CA CYS A 29 -9.21 -5.58 -4.61
C CYS A 29 -7.76 -6.08 -4.68
N LEU A 30 -6.99 -5.89 -3.60
CA LEU A 30 -5.61 -6.38 -3.50
C LEU A 30 -5.53 -7.90 -3.27
N MET A 31 -6.49 -8.49 -2.55
CA MET A 31 -6.51 -9.93 -2.26
C MET A 31 -6.96 -10.76 -3.47
N SER A 32 -7.90 -10.23 -4.24
CA SER A 32 -8.42 -10.88 -5.45
C SER A 32 -7.51 -10.76 -6.66
N TYR A 33 -6.39 -10.01 -6.57
CA TYR A 33 -5.50 -9.70 -7.70
C TYR A 33 -6.30 -9.26 -8.93
N HIS A 34 -7.21 -8.28 -8.74
CA HIS A 34 -8.07 -7.82 -9.80
C HIS A 34 -7.25 -7.27 -10.97
N HIS A 35 -7.59 -7.66 -12.20
CA HIS A 35 -6.91 -7.20 -13.42
C HIS A 35 -6.93 -5.66 -13.59
N SER A 36 -7.85 -4.98 -12.90
CA SER A 36 -7.99 -3.52 -12.93
C SER A 36 -7.02 -2.80 -12.00
N VAL A 37 -6.27 -3.52 -11.15
CA VAL A 37 -5.28 -2.94 -10.26
C VAL A 37 -3.91 -2.92 -10.96
N PRO A 38 -3.36 -1.72 -11.29
CA PRO A 38 -2.07 -1.63 -11.96
C PRO A 38 -0.94 -2.02 -11.01
N GLN A 39 0.19 -2.41 -11.59
CA GLN A 39 1.38 -2.84 -10.84
C GLN A 39 1.95 -1.73 -9.94
N GLU A 40 1.71 -0.46 -10.27
CA GLU A 40 2.05 0.68 -9.41
C GLU A 40 1.35 0.62 -8.04
N CYS A 41 0.06 0.26 -8.00
CA CYS A 41 -0.64 0.10 -6.72
C CYS A 41 -0.05 -1.08 -5.90
N HIS A 42 0.42 -2.13 -6.57
CA HIS A 42 1.11 -3.24 -5.92
C HIS A 42 2.49 -2.82 -5.38
N ALA A 43 3.22 -1.96 -6.08
CA ALA A 43 4.46 -1.38 -5.57
C ALA A 43 4.22 -0.51 -4.32
N LEU A 44 3.19 0.34 -4.34
CA LEU A 44 2.77 1.14 -3.17
C LEU A 44 2.34 0.26 -2.00
N ARG A 45 1.67 -0.86 -2.25
CA ARG A 45 1.34 -1.85 -1.21
C ARG A 45 2.59 -2.42 -0.56
N ASN A 46 3.58 -2.82 -1.37
CA ASN A 46 4.84 -3.36 -0.87
C ASN A 46 5.59 -2.32 -0.05
N LEU A 47 5.65 -1.09 -0.53
CA LEU A 47 6.28 0.03 0.17
C LEU A 47 5.59 0.35 1.49
N TYR A 48 4.26 0.32 1.53
CA TYR A 48 3.50 0.50 2.77
C TYR A 48 3.78 -0.63 3.76
N PHE A 49 3.86 -1.87 3.27
CA PHE A 49 4.19 -3.04 4.07
C PHE A 49 5.61 -2.94 4.63
N GLU A 50 6.59 -2.58 3.82
CA GLU A 50 7.97 -2.36 4.26
C GLU A 50 8.08 -1.23 5.28
N CYS A 51 7.38 -0.12 5.04
CA CYS A 51 7.36 1.00 5.98
C CYS A 51 6.79 0.55 7.33
N ARG A 52 5.64 -0.14 7.34
CA ARG A 52 5.03 -0.69 8.57
C ARG A 52 5.94 -1.72 9.25
N ARG A 53 6.58 -2.60 8.48
CA ARG A 53 7.54 -3.58 9.00
C ARG A 53 8.76 -2.90 9.62
N SER A 54 9.26 -1.84 9.01
CA SER A 54 10.41 -1.08 9.52
C SER A 54 10.12 -0.43 10.87
N LEU A 55 8.86 -0.10 11.17
CA LEU A 55 8.47 0.44 12.48
C LEU A 55 8.51 -0.61 13.60
N LEU A 56 8.37 -1.89 13.25
CA LEU A 56 8.42 -3.00 14.19
C LEU A 56 9.81 -3.64 14.28
N ASP A 57 10.68 -3.37 13.31
CA ASP A 57 12.01 -3.95 13.25
C ASP A 57 12.95 -3.26 14.24
N ASN A 58 13.26 -3.93 15.35
CA ASN A 58 14.16 -3.41 16.37
C ASN A 58 15.58 -3.08 15.84
N ARG A 59 15.98 -3.60 14.67
CA ARG A 59 17.26 -3.27 14.02
C ARG A 59 17.29 -1.84 13.50
N THR A 60 16.14 -1.25 13.18
CA THR A 60 16.05 0.15 12.75
C THR A 60 16.28 1.13 13.90
N ARG A 61 16.26 0.68 15.17
CA ARG A 61 16.65 1.52 16.31
C ARG A 61 18.09 2.02 16.20
N PHE A 62 18.99 1.19 15.66
CA PHE A 62 20.39 1.54 15.47
C PHE A 62 20.67 2.20 14.12
N ARG A 63 19.91 1.83 13.07
CA ARG A 63 20.16 2.26 11.68
C ARG A 63 19.25 3.38 11.18
N GLY A 64 18.23 3.76 11.95
CA GLY A 64 17.16 4.65 11.50
C GLY A 64 16.11 3.92 10.66
N HIS A 65 14.93 4.52 10.54
CA HIS A 65 13.90 4.05 9.63
C HIS A 65 14.24 4.44 8.19
N LYS A 66 13.96 3.53 7.24
CA LYS A 66 14.01 3.87 5.80
C LYS A 66 12.89 4.87 5.51
N GLY A 67 13.26 6.05 5.01
CA GLY A 67 12.33 7.13 4.71
C GLY A 67 11.47 6.85 3.48
N TYR A 68 10.21 7.32 3.56
CA TYR A 68 9.32 7.59 2.44
C TYR A 68 8.77 9.00 2.62
#